data_AF-A0A349DRS7-F1
#
_entry.id   AF-A0A349DRS7-F1
#
_cell.length_a   1.000
_cell.length_b   1.000
_cell.length_c   1.000
_cell.angle_alpha   90.00
_cell.angle_beta   90.00
_cell.angle_gamma   90.00
#
_symmetry.space_group_name_H-M   'P 1'
#
loop_
_entity.id
_entity.type
_entity.pdbx_description
1 polymer ?
#
loop_
_entity_poly.entity_id
_entity_poly.type
_entity_poly.pdbx_seq_one_letter_code
_entity_poly.pdbx_strand_id
1 'polypeptide(L)'
;MKEINKSLYYFYYKSGNIAFLLCVVSLLLYLSSLIFFAVISNILLVFFSFSLGIFLGWIYYKKTYSVITSSQSKKSKPYYNKYKNGETMRGLINSLRSIIFVYGGRSSTKSFIFNIFNNKKLIIQLLHRAHFPELCESVTDISFGIAIYIPVDYLNNATRNLLEKVMLEEGQDLKQDELPNTYYVVDIGGRLMYGSYLLSRIIKEVFGVEDNALFYELHDDLNLPYDKQLLTKYQKLN
;
A
#
# COMPACT_ATOMS: atom_id res chain seq x y z
N MET A 1 15.79 -23.05 -2.87
CA MET A 1 16.85 -21.99 -2.82
C MET A 1 17.88 -22.09 -3.94
N LYS A 2 18.44 -23.27 -4.24
CA LYS A 2 19.48 -23.43 -5.28
C LYS A 2 19.06 -22.96 -6.68
N GLU A 3 17.80 -23.15 -7.09
CA GLU A 3 17.34 -22.73 -8.43
C GLU A 3 17.11 -21.22 -8.59
N ILE A 4 16.71 -20.53 -7.52
CA ILE A 4 16.50 -19.06 -7.54
C ILE A 4 17.85 -18.34 -7.67
N ASN A 5 18.89 -18.83 -7.00
CA ASN A 5 20.24 -18.30 -7.14
C ASN A 5 20.79 -18.55 -8.56
N LYS A 6 20.43 -19.66 -9.20
CA LYS A 6 20.83 -19.96 -10.58
C LYS A 6 20.15 -19.03 -11.60
N SER A 7 18.87 -18.73 -11.40
CA SER A 7 18.10 -17.75 -12.19
C SER A 7 18.65 -16.32 -12.02
N LEU A 8 18.93 -15.91 -10.79
CA LEU A 8 19.53 -14.60 -10.50
C LEU A 8 20.92 -14.50 -11.12
N TYR A 9 21.77 -15.51 -10.97
CA TYR A 9 23.12 -15.52 -11.57
C TYR A 9 23.07 -15.44 -13.09
N TYR A 10 22.16 -16.20 -13.73
CA TYR A 10 21.96 -16.15 -15.18
C TYR A 10 21.44 -14.78 -15.65
N PHE A 11 20.59 -14.14 -14.85
CA PHE A 11 20.06 -12.81 -15.14
C PHE A 11 21.11 -11.71 -14.94
N TYR A 12 21.92 -11.78 -13.87
CA TYR A 12 23.07 -10.89 -13.65
C TYR A 12 24.08 -11.02 -14.78
N TYR A 13 24.39 -12.24 -15.20
CA TYR A 13 25.28 -12.53 -16.34
C TYR A 13 24.75 -11.94 -17.65
N LYS A 14 23.44 -12.09 -17.95
CA LYS A 14 22.82 -11.46 -19.13
C LYS A 14 22.78 -9.94 -19.05
N SER A 15 22.49 -9.36 -17.88
CA SER A 15 22.45 -7.90 -17.70
C SER A 15 23.84 -7.25 -17.80
N GLY A 16 24.87 -7.94 -17.29
CA GLY A 16 26.27 -7.53 -17.47
C GLY A 16 26.70 -7.59 -18.93
N ASN A 17 26.30 -8.63 -19.67
CA ASN A 17 26.57 -8.74 -21.10
C ASN A 17 25.86 -7.65 -21.92
N ILE A 18 24.66 -7.23 -21.52
CA ILE A 18 23.94 -6.11 -22.17
C ILE A 18 24.66 -4.78 -21.88
N ALA A 19 25.06 -4.52 -20.64
CA ALA A 19 25.80 -3.30 -20.29
C ALA A 19 27.16 -3.24 -21.01
N PHE A 20 27.86 -4.37 -21.11
CA PHE A 20 29.12 -4.49 -21.85
C PHE A 20 28.90 -4.23 -23.35
N LEU A 21 27.88 -4.84 -23.96
CA LEU A 21 27.53 -4.62 -25.38
C LEU A 21 27.22 -3.14 -25.66
N LEU A 22 26.45 -2.49 -24.79
CA LEU A 22 26.10 -1.08 -24.92
C LEU A 22 27.33 -0.16 -24.78
N CYS A 23 28.26 -0.52 -23.90
CA CYS A 23 29.54 0.19 -23.75
C CYS A 23 30.40 0.06 -25.01
N VAL A 24 30.50 -1.16 -25.57
CA VAL A 24 31.23 -1.41 -26.83
C VAL A 24 30.59 -0.64 -28.00
N VAL A 25 29.25 -0.64 -28.12
CA VAL A 25 28.53 0.11 -29.17
C VAL A 25 28.74 1.62 -29.00
N SER A 26 28.67 2.14 -27.77
CA SER A 26 28.93 3.56 -27.51
C SER A 26 30.37 3.96 -27.83
N LEU A 27 31.35 3.09 -27.54
CA LEU A 27 32.76 3.31 -27.87
C LEU A 27 32.99 3.30 -29.39
N LEU A 28 32.33 2.39 -30.13
CA LEU A 28 32.41 2.32 -31.59
C LEU A 28 31.78 3.54 -32.26
N LEU A 29 30.65 4.05 -31.74
CA LEU A 29 30.02 5.29 -32.21
C LEU A 29 30.88 6.53 -31.91
N TYR A 30 31.56 6.55 -30.76
CA TYR A 30 32.51 7.62 -30.43
C TYR A 30 33.74 7.57 -31.33
N LEU A 31 34.32 6.39 -31.58
CA LEU A 31 35.48 6.26 -32.48
C LEU A 31 35.13 6.58 -33.93
N SER A 32 33.92 6.22 -34.40
CA SER A 32 33.47 6.59 -35.76
C SER A 32 33.21 8.09 -35.93
N SER A 33 32.83 8.78 -34.84
CA SER A 33 32.67 10.26 -34.82
C SER A 33 33.95 11.03 -35.14
N LEU A 34 35.11 10.43 -34.87
CA LEU A 34 36.42 11.03 -35.09
C LEU A 34 36.88 10.92 -36.56
N ILE A 35 36.26 10.04 -37.36
CA ILE A 35 36.73 9.69 -38.71
C ILE A 35 35.78 10.22 -39.81
N PHE A 36 34.47 10.29 -39.57
CA PHE A 36 33.49 10.83 -40.54
C PHE A 36 32.36 11.62 -39.84
N PHE A 37 32.03 12.80 -40.39
CA PHE A 37 30.85 13.61 -40.04
C PHE A 37 30.54 13.73 -38.54
N ALA A 38 31.46 14.38 -37.80
CA ALA A 38 31.40 14.58 -36.34
C ALA A 38 30.05 15.11 -35.81
N VAL A 39 29.31 15.88 -36.60
CA VAL A 39 28.00 16.42 -36.19
C VAL A 39 26.92 15.32 -36.14
N ILE A 40 26.86 14.44 -37.14
CA ILE A 40 25.82 13.40 -37.23
C ILE A 40 26.05 12.34 -36.16
N SER A 41 27.32 11.95 -35.92
CA SER A 41 27.68 10.99 -34.89
C SER A 41 27.42 11.52 -33.47
N ASN A 42 27.68 12.80 -33.21
CA ASN A 42 27.38 13.41 -31.90
C ASN A 42 25.87 13.43 -31.63
N ILE A 43 25.05 13.74 -32.66
CA ILE A 43 23.59 13.69 -32.55
C ILE A 43 23.13 12.25 -32.24
N LEU A 44 23.65 11.25 -32.95
CA LEU A 44 23.31 9.84 -32.69
C LEU A 44 23.72 9.37 -31.29
N LEU A 45 24.87 9.83 -30.80
CA LEU A 45 25.37 9.49 -29.46
C LEU A 45 24.44 10.06 -28.37
N VAL A 46 23.98 11.30 -28.53
CA VAL A 46 23.01 11.94 -27.61
C VAL A 46 21.69 11.16 -27.57
N PHE A 47 21.14 10.80 -28.74
CA PHE A 47 19.90 10.00 -28.80
C PHE A 47 20.06 8.61 -28.18
N PHE A 48 21.23 7.98 -28.38
CA PHE A 48 21.54 6.69 -27.78
C PHE A 48 21.63 6.78 -26.25
N SER A 49 22.36 7.76 -25.72
CA SER A 49 22.46 8.00 -24.26
C SER A 49 21.11 8.29 -23.62
N PHE A 50 20.26 9.09 -24.29
CA PHE A 50 18.91 9.40 -23.80
C PHE A 50 18.02 8.15 -23.77
N SER A 51 18.03 7.37 -24.86
CA SER A 51 17.27 6.11 -24.96
C SER A 51 17.73 5.10 -23.90
N LEU A 52 19.04 5.04 -23.65
CA LEU A 52 19.63 4.19 -22.62
C LEU A 52 19.20 4.62 -21.21
N GLY A 53 19.19 5.93 -20.93
CA GLY A 53 18.72 6.48 -19.66
C GLY A 53 17.25 6.11 -19.39
N ILE A 54 16.37 6.26 -20.40
CA ILE A 54 14.97 5.85 -20.31
C ILE A 54 14.84 4.35 -20.06
N PHE A 55 15.60 3.53 -20.79
CA PHE A 55 15.54 2.08 -20.66
C PHE A 55 16.03 1.60 -19.28
N LEU A 56 17.13 2.15 -18.78
CA LEU A 56 17.65 1.85 -17.43
C LEU A 56 16.68 2.34 -16.35
N GLY A 57 16.11 3.53 -16.50
CA GLY A 57 15.06 4.06 -15.62
C GLY A 57 13.82 3.16 -15.60
N TRP A 58 13.38 2.65 -16.74
CA TRP A 58 12.26 1.72 -16.85
C TRP A 58 12.56 0.36 -16.19
N ILE A 59 13.77 -0.19 -16.40
CA ILE A 59 14.21 -1.41 -15.72
C ILE A 59 14.24 -1.21 -14.20
N TYR A 60 14.82 -0.11 -13.73
CA TYR A 60 14.88 0.21 -12.30
C TYR A 60 13.48 0.35 -11.72
N TYR A 61 12.61 1.14 -12.36
CA TYR A 61 11.21 1.29 -11.98
C TYR A 61 10.50 -0.06 -11.90
N LYS A 62 10.63 -0.91 -12.93
CA LYS A 62 10.01 -2.25 -12.96
C LYS A 62 10.59 -3.17 -11.87
N LYS A 63 11.88 -3.06 -11.57
CA LYS A 63 12.54 -3.83 -10.49
C LYS A 63 12.00 -3.39 -9.13
N THR A 64 12.00 -2.10 -8.83
CA THR A 64 11.49 -1.55 -7.58
C THR A 64 10.01 -1.90 -7.39
N TYR A 65 9.19 -1.72 -8.43
CA TYR A 65 7.77 -2.09 -8.39
C TYR A 65 7.56 -3.60 -8.24
N SER A 66 8.37 -4.45 -8.89
CA SER A 66 8.25 -5.91 -8.77
C SER A 66 8.76 -6.45 -7.44
N VAL A 67 9.77 -5.84 -6.81
CA VAL A 67 10.27 -6.24 -5.49
C VAL A 67 9.27 -5.84 -4.39
N ILE A 68 8.67 -4.65 -4.49
CA ILE A 68 7.59 -4.21 -3.59
C ILE A 68 6.38 -5.15 -3.72
N THR A 69 5.98 -5.50 -4.95
CA THR A 69 4.83 -6.39 -5.18
C THR A 69 5.13 -7.88 -4.93
N SER A 70 6.36 -8.36 -5.08
CA SER A 70 6.70 -9.78 -4.90
C SER A 70 7.06 -10.18 -3.47
N SER A 71 7.56 -9.25 -2.64
CA SER A 71 7.80 -9.47 -1.22
C SER A 71 6.48 -9.60 -0.45
N GLN A 72 5.50 -8.74 -0.71
CA GLN A 72 4.15 -8.87 -0.15
C GLN A 72 3.37 -10.04 -0.77
N SER A 73 3.45 -10.29 -2.09
CA SER A 73 2.54 -11.26 -2.74
C SER A 73 2.89 -12.74 -2.59
N LYS A 74 4.13 -13.14 -2.24
CA LYS A 74 4.45 -14.59 -2.20
C LYS A 74 3.87 -15.32 -0.98
N LYS A 75 3.78 -14.67 0.19
CA LYS A 75 3.15 -15.25 1.39
C LYS A 75 1.65 -15.00 1.47
N SER A 76 1.18 -13.83 1.01
CA SER A 76 -0.23 -13.46 1.04
C SER A 76 -1.06 -14.08 -0.10
N LYS A 77 -0.48 -14.49 -1.24
CA LYS A 77 -1.21 -15.09 -2.39
C LYS A 77 -2.19 -16.22 -2.05
N PRO A 78 -1.83 -17.26 -1.26
CA PRO A 78 -2.78 -18.33 -0.91
C PRO A 78 -3.96 -17.80 -0.09
N TYR A 79 -3.70 -16.91 0.87
CA TYR A 79 -4.74 -16.29 1.71
C TYR A 79 -5.61 -15.33 0.90
N TYR A 80 -5.02 -14.47 0.08
CA TYR A 80 -5.76 -13.61 -0.84
C TYR A 80 -6.70 -14.42 -1.73
N ASN A 81 -6.25 -15.54 -2.30
CA ASN A 81 -7.12 -16.40 -3.10
C ASN A 81 -8.25 -17.06 -2.29
N LYS A 82 -8.04 -17.34 -1.00
CA LYS A 82 -9.06 -17.84 -0.08
C LYS A 82 -10.15 -16.80 0.18
N TYR A 83 -9.77 -15.53 0.36
CA TYR A 83 -10.71 -14.47 0.77
C TYR A 83 -11.28 -13.65 -0.40
N LYS A 84 -10.62 -13.58 -1.56
CA LYS A 84 -11.03 -12.68 -2.68
C LYS A 84 -12.46 -12.90 -3.17
N ASN A 85 -12.98 -14.12 -3.05
CA ASN A 85 -14.31 -14.50 -3.53
C ASN A 85 -15.36 -14.59 -2.43
N GLY A 86 -15.00 -14.37 -1.16
CA GLY A 86 -15.91 -14.46 -0.03
C GLY A 86 -16.92 -13.30 0.02
N GLU A 87 -18.06 -13.53 0.68
CA GLU A 87 -19.12 -12.53 0.80
C GLU A 87 -18.68 -11.31 1.62
N THR A 88 -17.99 -11.51 2.76
CA THR A 88 -17.36 -10.42 3.53
C THR A 88 -16.48 -9.53 2.64
N MET A 89 -15.63 -10.13 1.80
CA MET A 89 -14.74 -9.37 0.91
C MET A 89 -15.53 -8.51 -0.08
N ARG A 90 -16.56 -9.07 -0.72
CA ARG A 90 -17.39 -8.33 -1.68
C ARG A 90 -18.16 -7.19 -1.00
N GLY A 91 -18.71 -7.42 0.18
CA GLY A 91 -19.39 -6.41 0.99
C GLY A 91 -18.46 -5.26 1.38
N LEU A 92 -17.24 -5.58 1.81
CA LEU A 92 -16.21 -4.59 2.14
C LEU A 92 -15.75 -3.81 0.91
N ILE A 93 -15.52 -4.46 -0.24
CA ILE A 93 -15.14 -3.76 -1.48
C ILE A 93 -16.21 -2.72 -1.85
N ASN A 94 -17.48 -3.10 -1.81
CA ASN A 94 -18.58 -2.21 -2.16
C ASN A 94 -18.70 -1.04 -1.17
N SER A 95 -18.57 -1.33 0.13
CA SER A 95 -18.64 -0.32 1.18
C SER A 95 -17.48 0.67 1.09
N LEU A 96 -16.24 0.18 0.94
CA LEU A 96 -15.06 1.02 0.76
C LEU A 96 -15.18 1.85 -0.51
N ARG A 97 -15.67 1.30 -1.64
CA ARG A 97 -15.86 2.07 -2.88
C ARG A 97 -16.86 3.21 -2.68
N SER A 98 -17.93 2.96 -1.94
CA SER A 98 -18.90 4.00 -1.57
C SER A 98 -18.21 5.12 -0.77
N ILE A 99 -17.38 4.76 0.21
CA ILE A 99 -16.59 5.74 0.97
C ILE A 99 -15.67 6.55 0.06
N ILE A 100 -14.90 5.89 -0.82
CA ILE A 100 -14.02 6.57 -1.78
C ILE A 100 -14.81 7.54 -2.65
N PHE A 101 -15.97 7.12 -3.15
CA PHE A 101 -16.78 7.92 -4.05
C PHE A 101 -17.42 9.13 -3.34
N VAL A 102 -17.95 8.94 -2.14
CA VAL A 102 -18.67 9.96 -1.38
C VAL A 102 -17.71 10.96 -0.72
N TYR A 103 -16.57 10.49 -0.18
CA TYR A 103 -15.65 11.29 0.62
C TYR A 103 -14.31 11.59 -0.08
N GLY A 104 -13.94 10.85 -1.12
CA GLY A 104 -12.69 11.09 -1.87
C GLY A 104 -12.77 12.18 -2.94
N GLY A 105 -13.96 12.74 -3.21
CA GLY A 105 -14.15 13.75 -4.24
C GLY A 105 -13.96 15.18 -3.74
N ARG A 106 -12.86 15.85 -4.13
CA ARG A 106 -12.56 17.31 -4.20
C ARG A 106 -12.97 18.27 -3.05
N SER A 107 -13.70 17.83 -2.04
CA SER A 107 -14.18 18.63 -0.92
C SER A 107 -13.42 18.21 0.34
N SER A 108 -12.35 18.95 0.65
CA SER A 108 -11.39 18.72 1.74
C SER A 108 -11.95 18.85 3.17
N THR A 109 -13.26 18.71 3.34
CA THR A 109 -13.98 18.99 4.59
C THR A 109 -14.89 17.84 5.04
N LYS A 110 -15.03 16.78 4.25
CA LYS A 110 -15.91 15.65 4.58
C LYS A 110 -15.07 14.49 5.11
N SER A 111 -15.14 14.28 6.41
CA SER A 111 -14.62 13.08 7.07
C SER A 111 -15.70 12.01 7.19
N PHE A 112 -15.30 10.76 7.40
CA PHE A 112 -16.20 9.62 7.53
C PHE A 112 -15.79 8.72 8.68
N ILE A 113 -16.79 7.99 9.19
CA ILE A 113 -16.59 6.86 10.09
C ILE A 113 -17.30 5.67 9.49
N PHE A 114 -16.57 4.58 9.27
CA PHE A 114 -17.17 3.32 8.86
C PHE A 114 -16.99 2.28 9.96
N ASN A 115 -18.08 1.94 10.63
CA ASN A 115 -18.10 0.99 11.72
C ASN A 115 -18.46 -0.40 11.23
N ILE A 116 -17.72 -1.39 11.69
CA ILE A 116 -17.97 -2.81 11.44
C ILE A 116 -18.35 -3.45 12.77
N PHE A 117 -19.55 -4.02 12.81
CA PHE A 117 -20.12 -4.64 13.99
C PHE A 117 -20.22 -6.16 13.84
N ASN A 118 -20.07 -6.86 14.96
CA ASN A 118 -20.47 -8.24 15.15
C ASN A 118 -21.56 -8.29 16.24
N ASN A 119 -22.79 -8.67 15.87
CA ASN A 119 -23.92 -8.77 16.82
C ASN A 119 -24.06 -7.51 17.71
N LYS A 120 -24.04 -6.32 17.09
CA LYS A 120 -24.09 -4.98 17.73
C LYS A 120 -22.86 -4.53 18.50
N LYS A 121 -21.80 -5.32 18.56
CA LYS A 121 -20.51 -4.91 19.14
C LYS A 121 -19.58 -4.38 18.06
N LEU A 122 -19.04 -3.18 18.26
CA LEU A 122 -18.05 -2.60 17.35
C LEU A 122 -16.76 -3.41 17.44
N ILE A 123 -16.31 -3.98 16.32
CA ILE A 123 -15.06 -4.77 16.27
C ILE A 123 -13.95 -4.06 15.51
N ILE A 124 -14.32 -3.27 14.49
CA ILE A 124 -13.38 -2.51 13.67
C ILE A 124 -14.05 -1.19 13.29
N GLN A 125 -13.28 -0.12 13.26
CA GLN A 125 -13.69 1.17 12.73
C GLN A 125 -12.71 1.59 11.63
N LEU A 126 -13.19 2.16 10.54
CA LEU A 126 -12.36 2.77 9.51
C LEU A 126 -12.56 4.27 9.54
N LEU A 127 -11.45 4.98 9.52
CA LEU A 127 -11.40 6.43 9.61
C LEU A 127 -10.53 6.99 8.49
N HIS A 128 -10.70 8.28 8.21
CA HIS A 128 -9.79 8.98 7.33
C HIS A 128 -8.38 9.07 7.98
N ARG A 129 -7.33 8.80 7.21
CA ARG A 129 -5.94 8.80 7.71
C ARG A 129 -5.50 10.15 8.30
N ALA A 130 -6.10 11.26 7.82
CA ALA A 130 -5.87 12.60 8.36
C ALA A 130 -6.19 12.76 9.86
N HIS A 131 -6.92 11.82 10.47
CA HIS A 131 -7.14 11.80 11.91
C HIS A 131 -5.92 11.32 12.72
N PHE A 132 -4.90 10.78 12.05
CA PHE A 132 -3.72 10.18 12.67
C PHE A 132 -2.44 10.79 12.07
N PRO A 133 -1.99 11.94 12.60
CA PRO A 133 -0.85 12.64 12.04
C PRO A 133 0.46 11.83 12.07
N GLU A 134 0.60 10.92 13.02
CA GLU A 134 1.71 9.96 13.12
C GLU A 134 1.74 8.91 12.00
N LEU A 135 0.66 8.81 11.23
CA LEU A 135 0.62 8.02 10.01
C LEU A 135 0.90 8.86 8.77
N CYS A 136 0.81 10.19 8.80
CA CYS A 136 0.94 11.03 7.61
C CYS A 136 2.42 11.37 7.34
N GLU A 137 2.97 10.86 6.24
CA GLU A 137 4.34 11.19 5.80
C GLU A 137 4.36 12.39 4.82
N SER A 138 3.22 12.71 4.19
CA SER A 138 3.10 13.73 3.16
C SER A 138 1.72 14.40 3.11
N VAL A 139 1.62 15.58 2.48
CA VAL A 139 0.34 16.29 2.25
C VAL A 139 -0.63 15.48 1.38
N THR A 140 -0.11 14.65 0.47
CA THR A 140 -0.92 13.71 -0.31
C THR A 140 -1.62 12.66 0.56
N ASP A 141 -1.03 12.26 1.69
CA ASP A 141 -1.66 11.33 2.63
C ASP A 141 -2.85 11.95 3.37
N ILE A 142 -2.87 13.28 3.48
CA ILE A 142 -3.99 14.05 4.06
C ILE A 142 -5.15 14.14 3.06
N SER A 143 -4.87 14.07 1.75
CA SER A 143 -5.91 14.23 0.73
C SER A 143 -6.80 13.00 0.56
N PHE A 144 -6.27 11.80 0.79
CA PHE A 144 -7.04 10.56 0.70
C PHE A 144 -6.29 9.36 1.32
N GLY A 145 -6.79 8.80 2.42
CA GLY A 145 -6.26 7.58 3.02
C GLY A 145 -7.21 6.98 4.05
N ILE A 146 -7.20 5.66 4.20
CA ILE A 146 -8.02 4.92 5.16
C ILE A 146 -7.13 4.26 6.21
N ALA A 147 -7.41 4.51 7.49
CA ALA A 147 -6.80 3.82 8.61
C ALA A 147 -7.81 2.84 9.23
N ILE A 148 -7.34 1.65 9.61
CA ILE A 148 -8.10 0.66 10.37
C ILE A 148 -7.84 0.89 11.84
N TYR A 149 -8.92 1.00 12.61
CA TYR A 149 -8.95 1.08 14.04
C TYR A 149 -9.52 -0.20 14.63
N ILE A 150 -8.79 -0.82 15.55
CA ILE A 150 -9.22 -2.02 16.27
C ILE A 150 -9.20 -1.71 17.77
N PRO A 151 -10.36 -1.56 18.43
CA PRO A 151 -10.41 -1.24 19.86
C PRO A 151 -9.83 -2.38 20.69
N VAL A 152 -8.88 -2.07 21.58
CA VAL A 152 -8.13 -3.06 22.37
C VAL A 152 -8.97 -3.66 23.49
N ASP A 153 -9.95 -2.92 23.99
CA ASP A 153 -10.85 -3.33 25.09
C ASP A 153 -11.62 -4.62 24.78
N TYR A 154 -11.79 -4.95 23.51
CA TYR A 154 -12.51 -6.13 23.05
C TYR A 154 -11.60 -7.29 22.64
N LEU A 155 -10.28 -7.12 22.75
CA LEU A 155 -9.29 -8.14 22.39
C LEU A 155 -8.77 -8.84 23.64
N ASN A 156 -9.08 -10.13 23.76
CA ASN A 156 -8.41 -11.01 24.71
C ASN A 156 -7.00 -11.34 24.20
N ASN A 157 -6.15 -11.91 25.06
CA ASN A 157 -4.76 -12.22 24.69
C ASN A 157 -4.64 -13.14 23.47
N ALA A 158 -5.57 -14.09 23.28
CA ALA A 158 -5.56 -14.95 22.11
C ALA A 158 -5.89 -14.17 20.83
N THR A 159 -6.89 -13.27 20.87
CA THR A 159 -7.23 -12.41 19.74
C THR A 159 -6.10 -11.44 19.40
N ARG A 160 -5.41 -10.88 20.41
CA ARG A 160 -4.23 -10.01 20.19
C ARG A 160 -3.10 -10.77 19.50
N ASN A 161 -2.75 -11.96 20.00
CA ASN A 161 -1.71 -12.78 19.38
C ASN A 161 -2.04 -13.17 17.93
N LEU A 162 -3.32 -13.45 17.64
CA LEU A 162 -3.77 -13.71 16.27
C LEU A 162 -3.67 -12.47 15.39
N LEU A 163 -4.06 -11.30 15.90
CA LEU A 163 -3.95 -10.03 15.18
C LEU A 163 -2.49 -9.72 14.83
N GLU A 164 -1.59 -9.76 15.83
CA GLU A 164 -0.15 -9.55 15.64
C GLU A 164 0.43 -10.52 14.62
N LYS A 165 0.05 -11.80 14.69
CA LYS A 165 0.44 -12.81 13.71
C LYS A 165 -0.01 -12.45 12.29
N VAL A 166 -1.28 -12.07 12.11
CA VAL A 166 -1.81 -11.68 10.78
C VAL A 166 -1.06 -10.45 10.26
N MET A 167 -0.82 -9.44 11.10
CA MET A 167 -0.08 -8.23 10.70
C MET A 167 1.35 -8.54 10.27
N LEU A 168 2.06 -9.37 11.05
CA LEU A 168 3.43 -9.78 10.76
C LEU A 168 3.53 -10.59 9.47
N GLU A 169 2.57 -11.48 9.20
CA GLU A 169 2.50 -12.24 7.95
C GLU A 169 2.26 -11.36 6.71
N GLU A 170 1.50 -10.27 6.90
CA GLU A 170 1.17 -9.30 5.84
C GLU A 170 2.18 -8.15 5.73
N GLY A 171 3.20 -8.12 6.60
CA GLY A 171 4.22 -7.07 6.65
C GLY A 171 3.62 -5.70 6.93
N GLN A 172 2.59 -5.64 7.78
CA GLN A 172 1.97 -4.41 8.25
C GLN A 172 2.48 -4.07 9.64
N ASP A 173 2.82 -2.79 9.85
CA ASP A 173 3.19 -2.29 11.16
C ASP A 173 1.93 -1.99 11.96
N LEU A 174 1.78 -2.69 13.08
CA LEU A 174 0.71 -2.46 14.04
C LEU A 174 1.17 -1.40 15.03
N LYS A 175 0.61 -0.19 14.95
CA LYS A 175 0.88 0.86 15.94
C LYS A 175 -0.17 0.79 17.03
N GLN A 176 0.26 0.86 18.29
CA GLN A 176 -0.64 1.01 19.43
C GLN A 176 -0.60 2.46 19.87
N ASP A 177 -1.78 3.08 20.00
CA ASP A 177 -1.93 4.38 20.61
C ASP A 177 -2.69 4.23 21.93
N GLU A 178 -2.34 5.04 22.92
CA GLU A 178 -2.81 4.92 24.30
C GLU A 178 -3.78 6.06 24.68
N LEU A 179 -4.06 7.03 23.81
CA LEU A 179 -4.90 8.19 24.13
C LEU A 179 -5.87 8.58 23.01
N PRO A 180 -7.17 8.86 23.27
CA PRO A 180 -7.89 8.74 24.55
C PRO A 180 -8.51 7.36 24.82
N ASN A 181 -8.48 6.43 23.86
CA ASN A 181 -8.83 5.02 24.02
C ASN A 181 -7.63 4.18 23.54
N THR A 182 -7.43 2.96 24.04
CA THR A 182 -6.35 2.11 23.55
C THR A 182 -6.78 1.41 22.25
N TYR A 183 -6.04 1.65 21.18
CA TYR A 183 -6.36 1.06 19.87
C TYR A 183 -5.13 0.62 19.12
N TYR A 184 -5.34 -0.39 18.28
CA TYR A 184 -4.40 -0.72 17.22
C TYR A 184 -4.79 0.02 15.95
N VAL A 185 -3.79 0.63 15.31
CA VAL A 185 -3.90 1.33 14.04
C VAL A 185 -3.14 0.57 12.96
N VAL A 186 -3.80 0.38 11.81
CA VAL A 186 -3.18 -0.16 10.60
C VAL A 186 -3.45 0.78 9.44
N ASP A 187 -2.40 1.24 8.78
CA ASP A 187 -2.52 2.11 7.60
C ASP A 187 -2.74 1.28 6.33
N ILE A 188 -3.84 1.55 5.63
CA ILE A 188 -4.12 0.94 4.32
C ILE A 188 -3.86 1.93 3.17
N GLY A 189 -3.72 3.22 3.46
CA GLY A 189 -3.68 4.29 2.47
C GLY A 189 -4.87 4.24 1.50
N GLY A 190 -4.60 4.36 0.20
CA GLY A 190 -5.59 4.27 -0.88
C GLY A 190 -5.79 2.86 -1.48
N ARG A 191 -5.23 1.81 -0.86
CA ARG A 191 -5.18 0.45 -1.48
C ARG A 191 -6.45 -0.34 -1.20
N LEU A 192 -7.57 0.06 -1.83
CA LEU A 192 -8.90 -0.51 -1.57
C LEU A 192 -8.96 -2.05 -1.59
N MET A 193 -8.44 -2.69 -2.64
CA MET A 193 -8.48 -4.16 -2.76
C MET A 193 -7.68 -4.86 -1.67
N TYR A 194 -6.53 -4.29 -1.28
CA TYR A 194 -5.71 -4.83 -0.20
C TYR A 194 -6.36 -4.60 1.16
N GLY A 195 -6.95 -3.42 1.38
CA GLY A 195 -7.70 -3.09 2.60
C GLY A 195 -8.89 -4.01 2.83
N SER A 196 -9.70 -4.22 1.80
CA SER A 196 -10.82 -5.17 1.88
C SER A 196 -10.33 -6.59 2.21
N TYR A 197 -9.21 -7.01 1.61
CA TYR A 197 -8.62 -8.32 1.86
C TYR A 197 -8.16 -8.45 3.32
N LEU A 198 -7.38 -7.47 3.80
CA LEU A 198 -6.84 -7.46 5.15
C LEU A 198 -7.96 -7.44 6.18
N LEU A 199 -8.98 -6.60 5.98
CA LEU A 199 -10.16 -6.54 6.83
C LEU A 199 -10.94 -7.86 6.84
N SER A 200 -11.18 -8.46 5.68
CA SER A 200 -11.84 -9.77 5.57
C SER A 200 -11.06 -10.83 6.35
N ARG A 201 -9.73 -10.81 6.24
CA ARG A 201 -8.86 -11.74 6.97
C ARG A 201 -8.91 -11.51 8.48
N ILE A 202 -8.82 -10.27 8.95
CA ILE A 202 -8.95 -9.93 10.37
C ILE A 202 -10.31 -10.41 10.91
N ILE A 203 -11.41 -10.07 10.21
CA ILE A 203 -12.76 -10.45 10.63
C ILE A 203 -12.92 -11.97 10.75
N LYS A 204 -12.37 -12.72 9.79
CA LYS A 204 -12.53 -14.18 9.73
C LYS A 204 -11.56 -14.94 10.62
N GLU A 205 -10.28 -14.55 10.66
CA GLU A 205 -9.23 -15.27 11.38
C GLU A 205 -9.04 -14.78 12.82
N VAL A 206 -9.16 -13.47 13.07
CA VAL A 206 -8.95 -12.87 14.39
C VAL A 206 -10.26 -12.90 15.18
N PHE A 207 -11.34 -12.39 14.60
CA PHE A 207 -12.64 -12.30 15.29
C PHE A 207 -13.55 -13.51 15.09
N GLY A 208 -13.23 -14.42 14.15
CA GLY A 208 -14.00 -15.63 13.92
C GLY A 208 -15.45 -15.39 13.48
N VAL A 209 -15.74 -14.27 12.81
CA VAL A 209 -17.12 -13.84 12.53
C VAL A 209 -17.66 -14.45 11.24
N GLU A 210 -18.84 -15.04 11.31
CA GLU A 210 -19.58 -15.52 10.13
C GLU A 210 -20.18 -14.37 9.32
N ASP A 211 -20.41 -14.59 8.01
CA ASP A 211 -20.85 -13.50 7.11
C ASP A 211 -22.21 -12.90 7.49
N ASN A 212 -23.10 -13.71 8.07
CA ASN A 212 -24.46 -13.33 8.50
C ASN A 212 -24.51 -12.49 9.78
N ALA A 213 -23.44 -12.47 10.59
CA ALA A 213 -23.37 -11.74 11.86
C ALA A 213 -22.79 -10.32 11.70
N LEU A 214 -22.33 -9.98 10.49
CA LEU A 214 -21.69 -8.72 10.17
C LEU A 214 -22.71 -7.64 9.80
N PHE A 215 -22.49 -6.45 10.37
CA PHE A 215 -23.24 -5.26 10.03
C PHE A 215 -22.29 -4.08 9.84
N TYR A 216 -22.64 -3.20 8.89
CA TYR A 216 -21.82 -2.06 8.50
C TYR A 216 -22.63 -0.77 8.68
N GLU A 217 -22.03 0.23 9.33
CA GLU A 217 -22.61 1.57 9.40
C GLU A 217 -21.61 2.61 8.89
N LEU A 218 -22.10 3.53 8.05
CA LEU A 218 -21.34 4.65 7.54
C LEU A 218 -21.95 5.94 8.08
N HIS A 219 -21.14 6.73 8.76
CA HIS A 219 -21.54 7.99 9.37
C HIS A 219 -20.69 9.14 8.82
N ASP A 220 -21.30 10.30 8.65
CA ASP A 220 -20.59 11.56 8.40
C ASP A 220 -19.91 12.03 9.69
N ASP A 221 -18.61 12.30 9.62
CA ASP A 221 -17.81 12.72 10.77
C ASP A 221 -17.94 14.23 11.04
N LEU A 222 -19.17 14.68 11.31
CA LEU A 222 -19.39 16.02 11.86
C LEU A 222 -19.21 16.02 13.39
N ASN A 223 -19.38 14.86 14.04
CA ASN A 223 -19.55 14.70 15.49
C ASN A 223 -18.78 13.51 16.12
N LEU A 224 -17.52 13.23 15.75
CA LEU A 224 -16.72 12.22 16.47
C LEU A 224 -16.35 12.64 17.92
N PRO A 225 -16.17 11.66 18.84
CA PRO A 225 -15.76 11.86 20.24
C PRO A 225 -14.24 12.03 20.44
N TYR A 226 -13.44 12.21 19.38
CA TYR A 226 -11.98 12.39 19.47
C TYR A 226 -11.56 13.84 19.22
N ASP A 227 -10.43 14.24 19.81
CA ASP A 227 -10.05 15.65 19.98
C ASP A 227 -9.75 16.36 18.65
N LYS A 228 -10.66 17.23 18.21
CA LYS A 228 -10.56 18.07 17.00
C LYS A 228 -9.29 18.95 16.98
N GLN A 229 -8.59 19.09 18.10
CA GLN A 229 -7.36 19.89 18.24
C GLN A 229 -6.15 19.30 17.47
N LEU A 230 -6.09 17.99 17.24
CA LEU A 230 -4.97 17.36 16.53
C LEU A 230 -4.90 17.78 15.04
N LEU A 231 -6.05 18.05 14.41
CA LEU A 231 -6.14 18.53 13.03
C LEU A 231 -5.53 19.93 12.84
N THR A 232 -5.67 20.81 13.84
CA THR A 232 -5.24 22.21 13.74
C THR A 232 -3.71 22.35 13.73
N LYS A 233 -2.99 21.39 14.31
CA LYS A 233 -1.52 21.37 14.35
C LYS A 233 -0.89 21.21 12.96
N TYR A 234 -1.56 20.51 12.05
CA TYR A 234 -1.04 20.22 10.70
C TYR A 234 -1.66 21.10 9.61
N GLN A 235 -2.81 21.73 9.86
CA GLN A 235 -3.34 22.82 9.01
C GLN A 235 -2.45 24.07 9.03
N LYS A 236 -1.61 24.24 10.07
CA LYS A 236 -0.62 25.32 10.19
C LYS A 236 0.72 25.03 9.51
N LEU A 237 0.87 23.90 8.80
CA LEU A 237 2.08 23.57 8.02
C LEU A 237 2.02 24.11 6.57
N ASN A 238 1.11 25.05 6.28
CA ASN A 238 1.07 25.80 5.03
C ASN A 238 1.90 27.09 5.13
#